data_AF-A0A2G6F1T6-F1
#
_entry.id   AF-A0A2G6F1T6-F1
#
_cell.length_a   1.000
_cell.length_b   1.000
_cell.length_c   1.000
_cell.angle_alpha   90.00
_cell.angle_beta   90.00
_cell.angle_gamma   90.00
#
_symmetry.space_group_name_H-M   'P 1'
#
loop_
_entity.id
_entity.type
_entity.pdbx_description
1 polymer ?
#
loop_
_entity_poly.entity_id
_entity_poly.type
_entity_poly.pdbx_seq_one_letter_code
_entity_poly.pdbx_strand_id
1 'polypeptide(L)'
;MHKTLITVDKRQLRNIPTWKLALRFGSVFLVIVLLIELMVGVYKTGNLSFIKENITNGQWLTYVISRIILGVTYGFVMAFLTKKQVKK
;
A
#
# COMPACT_ATOMS: atom_id res chain seq x y z
N MET A 1 -26.29 -17.91 -12.38
CA MET A 1 -25.74 -17.09 -11.27
C MET A 1 -24.34 -17.60 -10.92
N HIS A 2 -23.30 -17.09 -11.59
CA HIS A 2 -21.91 -17.45 -11.29
C HIS A 2 -21.39 -16.66 -10.09
N LYS A 3 -21.38 -17.28 -8.90
CA LYS A 3 -20.57 -16.83 -7.75
C LYS A 3 -19.23 -17.58 -7.76
N THR A 4 -18.40 -17.29 -8.74
CA THR A 4 -16.98 -17.66 -8.74
C THR A 4 -16.19 -16.42 -8.36
N LEU A 5 -16.31 -15.98 -7.11
CA LEU A 5 -15.49 -14.89 -6.58
C LEU A 5 -15.09 -15.23 -5.15
N ILE A 6 -13.92 -15.86 -5.07
CA ILE A 6 -12.98 -15.74 -3.95
C ILE A 6 -13.65 -15.88 -2.58
N THR A 7 -14.10 -17.09 -2.24
CA THR A 7 -14.25 -17.45 -0.83
C THR A 7 -12.85 -17.56 -0.24
N VAL A 8 -12.25 -16.43 0.15
CA VAL A 8 -11.07 -16.47 1.02
C VAL A 8 -11.51 -17.19 2.27
N ASP A 9 -11.08 -18.44 2.44
CA ASP A 9 -11.47 -19.26 3.58
C ASP A 9 -11.07 -18.51 4.86
N LYS A 10 -12.08 -18.12 5.66
CA LYS A 10 -11.90 -17.39 6.93
C LYS A 10 -10.94 -18.12 7.87
N ARG A 11 -10.82 -19.46 7.75
CA ARG A 11 -9.85 -20.27 8.51
C ARG A 11 -8.41 -19.95 8.14
N GLN A 12 -8.12 -19.68 6.86
CA GLN A 12 -6.78 -19.33 6.40
C GLN A 12 -6.39 -17.91 6.84
N LEU A 13 -7.31 -16.95 6.80
CA LEU A 13 -7.07 -15.58 7.30
C LEU A 13 -6.78 -15.53 8.81
N ARG A 14 -7.41 -16.42 9.59
CA ARG A 14 -7.19 -16.52 11.04
C ARG A 14 -5.77 -16.98 11.38
N ASN A 15 -5.21 -17.91 10.60
CA ASN A 15 -3.91 -18.51 10.89
C ASN A 15 -2.72 -17.71 10.31
N ILE A 16 -2.98 -16.76 9.41
CA ILE A 16 -1.93 -15.90 8.85
C ILE A 16 -1.46 -14.91 9.93
N PRO A 17 -0.14 -14.77 10.17
CA PRO A 17 0.39 -13.76 11.07
C PRO A 17 -0.03 -12.35 10.64
N THR A 18 -0.38 -11.49 11.61
CA THR A 18 -0.89 -10.14 11.33
C THR A 18 0.11 -9.30 10.53
N TRP A 19 1.40 -9.48 10.80
CA TRP A 19 2.48 -8.80 10.08
C TRP A 19 2.53 -9.17 8.59
N LYS A 20 2.26 -10.43 8.23
CA LYS A 20 2.26 -10.90 6.84
C LYS A 20 1.06 -10.34 6.07
N LEU A 21 -0.08 -10.23 6.75
CA LEU A 21 -1.28 -9.60 6.18
C LEU A 21 -1.08 -8.09 6.02
N ALA A 22 -0.47 -7.44 7.01
CA ALA A 22 -0.15 -6.01 6.97
C ALA A 22 0.82 -5.67 5.82
N LEU A 23 1.85 -6.49 5.61
CA LEU A 23 2.77 -6.36 4.49
C LEU A 23 2.06 -6.44 3.14
N ARG A 24 1.08 -7.35 3.00
CA ARG A 24 0.31 -7.52 1.76
C ARG A 24 -0.57 -6.32 1.46
N PHE A 25 -1.24 -5.77 2.47
CA PHE A 25 -2.05 -4.55 2.32
C PHE A 25 -1.18 -3.32 2.08
N GLY A 26 -0.08 -3.20 2.84
CA GLY A 26 0.88 -2.11 2.69
C GLY A 26 1.54 -2.08 1.32
N SER A 27 1.95 -3.23 0.79
CA SER A 27 2.60 -3.31 -0.53
C SER A 27 1.67 -2.89 -1.66
N VAL A 28 0.41 -3.35 -1.65
CA VAL A 28 -0.59 -2.97 -2.65
C VAL A 28 -0.88 -1.47 -2.56
N PHE A 29 -1.04 -0.96 -1.34
CA PHE A 29 -1.29 0.46 -1.12
C PHE A 29 -0.13 1.34 -1.61
N LEU A 30 1.12 0.94 -1.35
CA LEU A 30 2.30 1.65 -1.85
C LEU A 30 2.33 1.73 -3.38
N VAL A 31 2.00 0.63 -4.07
CA VAL A 31 1.91 0.62 -5.54
C VAL A 31 0.86 1.62 -6.02
N ILE A 32 -0.31 1.67 -5.38
CA ILE A 32 -1.36 2.62 -5.72
C ILE A 32 -0.90 4.07 -5.51
N VAL A 33 -0.27 4.37 -4.38
CA VAL A 33 0.29 5.71 -4.11
C VAL A 33 1.30 6.11 -5.18
N LEU A 34 2.18 5.18 -5.57
CA LEU A 34 3.20 5.45 -6.58
C LEU A 34 2.58 5.72 -7.96
N LEU A 35 1.51 5.00 -8.33
CA LEU A 35 0.75 5.28 -9.54
C LEU A 35 0.05 6.66 -9.49
N ILE A 36 -0.52 7.03 -8.35
CA ILE A 36 -1.14 8.35 -8.16
C ILE A 36 -0.09 9.44 -8.31
N GLU A 37 1.07 9.29 -7.69
CA GLU A 37 2.16 10.27 -7.80
C GLU A 37 2.70 10.39 -9.23
N LEU A 38 2.80 9.28 -9.97
CA LEU A 38 3.14 9.31 -11.39
C LEU A 38 2.10 10.09 -12.21
N MET A 39 0.81 9.83 -11.99
CA MET A 39 -0.29 10.53 -12.67
C MET A 39 -0.26 12.03 -12.34
N VAL A 40 -0.11 12.38 -11.06
CA VAL A 40 -0.05 13.78 -10.61
C VAL A 40 1.19 14.49 -11.15
N GLY A 41 2.35 13.80 -11.18
CA GLY A 41 3.58 14.34 -11.75
C GLY A 41 3.42 14.64 -13.24
N VAL A 42 2.89 13.69 -14.01
CA VAL A 42 2.61 13.91 -15.43
C VAL A 42 1.60 15.04 -15.65
N TYR A 43 0.54 15.10 -14.84
CA TYR A 43 -0.49 16.13 -14.96
C TYR A 43 0.01 17.54 -14.60
N LYS A 44 0.84 17.68 -13.56
CA LYS A 44 1.31 18.99 -13.08
C LYS A 44 2.46 19.56 -13.89
N THR A 45 3.42 18.73 -14.29
CA THR A 45 4.67 19.21 -14.92
C THR A 45 4.80 18.80 -16.39
N GLY A 46 3.87 18.01 -16.93
CA GLY A 46 3.95 17.48 -18.31
C GLY A 46 5.14 16.54 -18.54
N ASN A 47 5.90 16.22 -17.48
CA ASN A 47 7.16 15.48 -17.51
C ASN A 47 7.39 14.78 -16.15
N LEU A 48 8.21 13.74 -16.15
CA LEU A 48 8.67 13.00 -14.95
C LEU A 48 9.75 13.76 -14.15
N SER A 49 9.86 15.08 -14.34
CA SER A 49 10.88 15.92 -13.69
C SER A 49 10.82 15.91 -12.17
N PHE A 50 9.64 15.65 -11.59
CA PHE A 50 9.45 15.52 -10.14
C PHE A 50 10.32 14.42 -9.51
N ILE A 51 10.56 13.32 -10.22
CA ILE A 51 11.43 12.24 -9.73
C ILE A 51 12.89 12.71 -9.74
N LYS A 52 13.30 13.44 -10.79
CA LYS A 52 14.66 13.99 -10.89
C LYS A 52 14.94 15.04 -9.83
N GLU A 53 14.03 15.97 -9.56
CA GLU A 53 14.23 17.01 -8.53
C GLU A 53 14.41 16.41 -7.13
N ASN A 54 13.57 15.43 -6.76
CA ASN A 54 13.67 14.79 -5.44
C ASN A 54 14.94 13.93 -5.27
N ILE A 55 15.44 13.33 -6.36
CA ILE A 55 16.70 12.58 -6.37
C ILE A 55 17.91 13.52 -6.27
N THR A 56 17.88 14.65 -6.98
CA THR A 56 19.04 15.55 -7.09
C THR A 56 19.24 16.42 -5.84
N ASN A 57 18.15 16.74 -5.12
CA ASN A 57 18.19 17.54 -3.89
C ASN A 57 18.54 16.74 -2.61
N GLY A 58 18.93 15.47 -2.74
CA GLY A 58 19.27 14.61 -1.59
C GLY A 58 18.09 14.23 -0.70
N GLN A 59 16.86 14.62 -1.06
CA GLN A 59 15.64 14.35 -0.30
C GLN A 59 15.00 12.99 -0.60
N TRP A 60 15.60 12.20 -1.49
CA TRP A 60 15.13 10.88 -1.88
C TRP A 60 14.89 9.96 -0.67
N LEU A 61 15.80 9.97 0.30
CA LEU A 61 15.68 9.12 1.48
C LEU A 61 14.44 9.47 2.32
N THR A 62 14.23 10.76 2.59
CA THR A 62 13.05 11.27 3.30
C THR A 62 11.76 10.98 2.53
N TYR A 63 11.80 11.10 1.21
CA TYR A 63 10.70 10.74 0.33
C TYR A 63 10.36 9.25 0.49
N VAL A 64 11.33 8.34 0.38
CA VAL A 64 11.07 6.89 0.50
C VAL A 64 10.60 6.51 1.91
N ILE A 65 11.25 7.03 2.95
CA ILE A 65 10.91 6.72 4.36
C ILE A 65 9.47 7.13 4.68
N SER A 66 9.04 8.31 4.24
CA SER A 66 7.67 8.77 4.49
C SER A 66 6.62 7.88 3.83
N ARG A 67 6.88 7.36 2.61
CA ARG A 67 5.99 6.38 1.96
C ARG A 67 5.97 5.07 2.73
N ILE A 68 7.13 4.57 3.16
CA ILE A 68 7.22 3.34 3.95
C ILE A 68 6.40 3.46 5.24
N ILE A 69 6.53 4.57 5.99
CA ILE A 69 5.74 4.82 7.21
C ILE A 69 4.24 4.80 6.90
N LEU A 70 3.83 5.45 5.81
CA LEU A 70 2.43 5.52 5.39
C LEU A 70 1.89 4.13 5.00
N GLY A 71 2.66 3.36 4.23
CA GLY A 71 2.32 2.00 3.81
C GLY A 71 2.25 1.01 4.99
N VAL A 72 3.18 1.11 5.94
CA VAL A 72 3.17 0.31 7.17
C VAL A 72 1.94 0.64 8.01
N THR A 73 1.67 1.93 8.23
CA THR A 73 0.51 2.39 9.01
C THR A 73 -0.80 1.88 8.39
N TYR A 74 -0.98 2.08 7.08
CA TYR A 74 -2.15 1.60 6.36
C TYR A 74 -2.29 0.08 6.41
N GLY A 75 -1.18 -0.63 6.15
CA GLY A 75 -1.14 -2.09 6.16
C GLY A 75 -1.55 -2.68 7.51
N PHE A 76 -1.04 -2.11 8.62
CA PHE A 76 -1.40 -2.54 9.97
C PHE A 76 -2.86 -2.26 10.31
N VAL A 77 -3.38 -1.07 9.97
CA VAL A 77 -4.79 -0.72 10.19
C VAL A 77 -5.70 -1.70 9.46
N MET A 78 -5.44 -1.96 8.18
CA MET A 78 -6.25 -2.90 7.40
C MET A 78 -6.12 -4.34 7.88
N ALA A 79 -4.91 -4.79 8.25
CA ALA A 79 -4.72 -6.13 8.80
C ALA A 79 -5.47 -6.31 10.13
N PHE A 80 -5.46 -5.31 11.00
CA PHE A 80 -6.17 -5.34 12.27
C PHE A 80 -7.69 -5.34 12.07
N LEU A 81 -8.22 -4.46 11.22
CA LEU A 81 -9.65 -4.42 10.89
C LEU A 81 -10.12 -5.73 10.27
N THR A 82 -9.35 -6.29 9.33
CA THR A 82 -9.66 -7.57 8.69
C THR A 82 -9.72 -8.70 9.73
N LYS A 83 -8.73 -8.80 10.63
CA LYS A 83 -8.77 -9.81 11.69
C LYS A 83 -9.91 -9.60 12.69
N LYS A 84 -10.23 -8.34 13.03
CA LYS A 84 -11.37 -8.00 13.89
C LYS A 84 -12.70 -8.44 13.26
N GLN A 85 -12.85 -8.29 11.95
CA GLN A 85 -14.03 -8.74 11.21
C GLN A 85 -14.12 -10.27 11.09
N VAL A 86 -12.99 -10.97 11.02
CA VAL A 86 -12.97 -12.45 10.98
C VAL A 86 -13.32 -13.09 12.33
N LYS A 87 -13.08 -12.37 13.46
CA LYS A 87 -13.41 -12.84 14.81
C LYS A 87 -14.90 -12.62 15.17
N LYS A 88 -15.62 -11.79 14.42
CA LYS A 88 -17.04 -11.47 14.62
C LYS A 88 -17.92 -12.37 13.73
#